data_AF-A0A2M9KJH7-F1
#
_entry.id   AF-A0A2M9KJH7-F1
#
_cell.length_a   1.000
_cell.length_b   1.000
_cell.length_c   1.000
_cell.angle_alpha   90.00
_cell.angle_beta   90.00
_cell.angle_gamma   90.00
#
_symmetry.space_group_name_H-M   'P 1'
#
loop_
_entity.id
_entity.type
_entity.pdbx_description
1 polymer ?
#
loop_
_entity_poly.entity_id
_entity_poly.type
_entity_poly.pdbx_seq_one_letter_code
_entity_poly.pdbx_strand_id
1 'polypeptide(L)' 'MTTMGTRADIVRAVTEGAEAGRTGQEPTTCPYPRTSVLRTAWIKGYAPARRQREQAAAD' A
#
# COMPACT_ATOMS: atom_id res chain seq x y z
N MET A 1 -11.55 16.11 16.21
CA MET A 1 -11.05 16.73 14.96
C MET A 1 -9.90 15.86 14.48
N THR A 2 -10.18 14.87 13.64
CA THR A 2 -9.21 13.89 13.15
C THR A 2 -8.18 14.59 12.28
N THR A 3 -7.01 14.87 12.85
CA THR A 3 -5.85 15.39 12.12
C THR A 3 -5.66 14.50 10.90
N MET A 4 -5.85 15.07 9.70
CA MET A 4 -5.53 14.40 8.46
C MET A 4 -4.18 13.70 8.61
N GLY A 5 -4.12 12.42 8.21
CA GLY A 5 -2.97 11.54 8.39
C GLY A 5 -1.66 12.30 8.23
N THR A 6 -0.87 12.32 9.28
CA THR A 6 0.39 13.03 9.32
C THR A 6 1.30 12.51 8.21
N ARG A 7 2.33 13.28 7.82
CA ARG A 7 3.32 12.79 6.85
C ARG A 7 3.87 11.41 7.23
N ALA A 8 4.01 11.13 8.52
CA ALA A 8 4.41 9.83 9.05
C ALA A 8 3.37 8.73 8.74
N ASP A 9 2.08 8.99 8.89
CA ASP A 9 1.02 8.03 8.57
C ASP A 9 0.98 7.71 7.07
N ILE A 10 1.20 8.73 6.20
CA ILE A 10 1.28 8.52 4.75
C ILE A 10 2.48 7.63 4.41
N VAL A 11 3.65 7.92 4.98
CA VAL A 11 4.86 7.11 4.74
C VAL A 11 4.65 5.67 5.23
N ARG A 12 4.07 5.49 6.42
CA ARG A 12 3.74 4.16 6.95
C ARG A 12 2.81 3.41 6.00
N ALA A 13 1.73 4.06 5.54
CA ALA A 13 0.79 3.45 4.61
C ALA A 13 1.47 3.01 3.30
N VAL A 14 2.37 3.83 2.72
CA VAL A 14 3.16 3.44 1.54
C VAL A 14 4.01 2.21 1.82
N THR A 15 4.71 2.18 2.95
CA THR A 15 5.58 1.05 3.33
C THR A 15 4.80 -0.24 3.52
N GLU A 16 3.67 -0.20 4.24
CA GLU A 16 2.77 -1.34 4.43
C GLU A 16 2.22 -1.85 3.09
N GLY A 17 1.85 -0.95 2.18
CA GLY A 17 1.40 -1.32 0.84
C GLY A 17 2.49 -2.03 0.05
N ALA A 18 3.71 -1.49 0.06
CA ALA A 18 4.85 -2.10 -0.62
C ALA A 18 5.22 -3.47 -0.03
N GLU A 19 5.09 -3.67 1.28
CA GLU A 19 5.26 -4.97 1.90
C GLU A 19 4.19 -5.97 1.43
N ALA A 20 2.91 -5.59 1.49
CA ALA A 20 1.81 -6.44 1.02
C ALA A 20 1.94 -6.83 -0.47
N GLY A 21 2.41 -5.92 -1.32
CA GLY A 21 2.68 -6.21 -2.73
C GLY A 21 3.83 -7.21 -2.91
N ARG A 22 4.90 -7.10 -2.11
CA ARG A 22 6.05 -8.02 -2.16
C ARG A 22 5.71 -9.41 -1.64
N THR A 23 4.90 -9.52 -0.58
CA THR A 23 4.48 -10.80 0.00
C THR A 23 3.36 -11.48 -0.80
N GLY A 24 2.75 -10.75 -1.75
CA GLY A 24 1.70 -11.31 -2.59
C GLY A 24 0.31 -11.30 -1.97
N GLN A 25 0.09 -10.47 -0.96
CA GLN A 25 -1.23 -10.30 -0.36
C GLN A 25 -2.22 -9.67 -1.35
N GLU A 26 -3.50 -9.93 -1.15
CA GLU A 26 -4.56 -9.33 -1.97
C GLU A 26 -4.75 -7.83 -1.70
N PRO A 27 -5.17 -7.02 -2.68
CA PRO A 27 -5.43 -5.59 -2.48
C PRO A 27 -6.54 -5.28 -1.45
N THR A 28 -7.40 -6.27 -1.17
CA THR A 28 -8.48 -6.23 -0.17
C THR A 28 -7.97 -6.22 1.26
N THR A 29 -6.71 -6.57 1.48
CA THR A 29 -6.04 -6.53 2.80
C THR A 29 -5.72 -5.11 3.27
N CYS A 30 -5.90 -4.09 2.41
CA CYS A 30 -5.69 -2.70 2.78
C CYS A 30 -6.60 -2.29 3.96
N PRO A 31 -6.04 -1.92 5.12
CA PRO A 31 -6.83 -1.62 6.32
C PRO A 31 -7.51 -0.24 6.28
N TYR A 32 -7.16 0.59 5.30
CA TYR A 32 -7.60 1.97 5.21
C TYR A 32 -8.96 2.09 4.50
N PRO A 33 -9.91 2.89 5.02
CA PRO A 33 -11.22 3.06 4.41
C PRO A 33 -11.12 3.73 3.04
N ARG A 34 -12.12 3.50 2.18
CA ARG A 34 -12.10 3.92 0.76
C ARG A 34 -11.92 5.42 0.54
N THR A 35 -12.37 6.24 1.47
CA THR A 35 -12.31 7.70 1.42
C THR A 35 -11.02 8.28 2.04
N SER A 36 -10.16 7.44 2.62
CA SER A 36 -8.94 7.91 3.29
C SER A 36 -7.78 8.11 2.33
N VAL A 37 -7.07 9.24 2.50
CA VAL A 37 -5.80 9.52 1.82
C VAL A 37 -4.76 8.42 2.08
N LEU A 38 -4.82 7.76 3.24
CA LEU A 38 -3.93 6.66 3.59
C LEU A 38 -4.15 5.43 2.69
N ARG A 39 -5.38 5.22 2.21
CA ARG A 39 -5.65 4.16 1.23
C ARG A 39 -4.95 4.43 -0.09
N THR A 40 -4.99 5.67 -0.56
CA THR A 40 -4.26 6.07 -1.78
C THR A 40 -2.75 5.90 -1.60
N ALA A 41 -2.22 6.26 -0.42
CA ALA A 41 -0.81 6.07 -0.09
C ALA A 41 -0.42 4.58 -0.08
N TRP A 42 -1.23 3.72 0.52
CA TRP A 42 -1.02 2.27 0.52
C TRP A 42 -1.04 1.68 -0.89
N ILE A 43 -2.03 2.05 -1.71
CA ILE A 43 -2.12 1.58 -3.10
C ILE A 43 -0.90 2.00 -3.92
N LYS A 44 -0.35 3.20 -3.69
CA LYS A 44 0.88 3.69 -4.35
C LYS A 44 2.10 2.83 -4.04
N GLY A 45 2.21 2.29 -2.82
CA GLY A 45 3.28 1.34 -2.46
C GLY A 45 3.02 -0.07 -3.01
N TYR A 46 1.77 -0.53 -2.93
CA TYR A 46 1.36 -1.87 -3.30
C TYR A 46 1.49 -2.19 -4.78
N ALA A 47 0.95 -1.32 -5.66
CA ALA A 47 0.91 -1.59 -7.10
C ALA A 47 2.29 -1.84 -7.74
N PRO A 48 3.34 -1.03 -7.51
CA PRO A 48 4.66 -1.32 -8.07
C PRO A 48 5.30 -2.57 -7.47
N ALA A 49 5.16 -2.78 -6.15
CA ALA A 49 5.70 -3.96 -5.47
C ALA A 49 5.09 -5.27 -6.01
N ARG A 50 3.77 -5.28 -6.22
CA ARG A 50 3.08 -6.43 -6.81
C ARG A 50 3.57 -6.72 -8.23
N ARG A 51 3.70 -5.69 -9.07
CA ARG A 51 4.21 -5.85 -10.44
C ARG A 51 5.64 -6.37 -10.47
N GLN A 52 6.51 -5.89 -9.59
CA GLN A 52 7.89 -6.38 -9.49
C GLN A 52 7.94 -7.87 -9.11
N ARG A 53 7.09 -8.28 -8.15
CA ARG A 53 6.97 -9.70 -7.78
C ARG A 53 6.44 -10.54 -8.95
N GLU A 54 5.39 -10.09 -9.62
CA GLU A 54 4.81 -10.76 -10.79
C GLU A 54 5.86 -10.93 -11.90
N GLN A 55 6.67 -9.90 -12.16
CA GLN A 55 7.77 -9.95 -13.11
C GLN A 55 8.86 -10.94 -12.69
N ALA A 56 9.25 -10.94 -11.41
CA ALA A 56 10.25 -11.86 -10.89
C ALA A 56 9.76 -13.34 -10.85
N ALA A 57 8.45 -13.58 -10.89
CA ALA A 57 7.89 -14.92 -11.00
C ALA A 57 7.74 -15.41 -12.45
N ALA A 58 7.90 -14.51 -13.42
CA ALA A 58 7.79 -14.82 -14.84
C ALA A 58 9.16 -15.05 -15.52
N ASP A 59 10.25 -14.77 -14.81
CA ASP A 59 11.65 -15.04 -15.18
C ASP A 59 12.09 -16.38 -14.56
#